data_AF-A0A1Q2HQW5-F1
#
_entry.id   AF-A0A1Q2HQW5-F1
#
_cell.length_a   1.000
_cell.length_b   1.000
_cell.length_c   1.000
_cell.angle_alpha   90.00
_cell.angle_beta   90.00
_cell.angle_gamma   90.00
#
_symmetry.space_group_name_H-M   'P 1'
#
loop_
_entity.id
_entity.type
_entity.pdbx_description
1 polymer ?
#
loop_
_entity_poly.entity_id
_entity_poly.type
_entity_poly.pdbx_seq_one_letter_code
_entity_poly.pdbx_strand_id
1 'polypeptide(L)'
;MRLKLCVILLVSAACVYSQLPGEGTPESPWVIDTASDFDTYRRNAGFWTGSTVLAGDIDLSAYSPYSRSPISPDTDTLLGNFQGTPFSGTLDGQGFCITGLSINPYTASGKDHEYLGLIGKISSSGVVKNLSIFLDINPAEDCESFCVGAAAGKNLGLITNCTCHAEITLLAGANVCIGGITGYNEGNIQRSTSSGFIKCGGGSNRIGGAAGFNSCGDMMLCSSKVNFVLGDSSQYIGGLVGYNMDAEINQCWAGGDITRLSTAADYPDYAGGLAGRNCSNSSIKNCFASGEVDGDEYAGGLVGKHENSGIRKCYSTGKVTGSLHVGGLAGKSDSDDPDVYDSFWDTETSGRQTSSGGTGKTTSQLQQKSTFEG
;
A
#
# COMPACT_ATOMS: atom_id res chain seq x y z
N MET A 1 23.25 59.30 42.16
CA MET A 1 22.71 57.94 42.00
C MET A 1 21.44 58.00 41.16
N ARG A 2 21.52 57.77 39.85
CA ARG A 2 20.36 57.61 38.96
C ARG A 2 20.63 56.41 38.06
N LEU A 3 20.09 55.26 38.43
CA LEU A 3 20.09 54.06 37.60
C LEU A 3 19.15 54.31 36.42
N LYS A 4 19.68 54.34 35.20
CA LYS A 4 18.87 54.22 33.98
C LYS A 4 18.56 52.73 33.81
N LEU A 5 17.31 52.35 34.05
CA LEU A 5 16.79 51.02 33.76
C LEU A 5 16.70 50.86 32.24
N CYS A 6 17.65 50.14 31.65
CA CYS A 6 17.64 49.82 30.22
C CYS A 6 16.75 48.58 30.06
N VAL A 7 15.51 48.77 29.62
CA VAL A 7 14.61 47.67 29.27
C VAL A 7 15.11 47.08 27.95
N ILE A 8 15.83 45.96 28.03
CA ILE A 8 16.18 45.15 26.87
C ILE A 8 14.91 44.41 26.48
N LEU A 9 14.27 44.87 25.41
CA LEU A 9 13.22 44.12 24.72
C LEU A 9 13.91 42.93 24.03
N LEU A 10 13.82 41.75 24.66
CA LEU A 10 14.10 40.48 24.00
C LEU A 10 12.96 40.20 23.01
N VAL A 11 13.10 40.72 21.79
CA VAL A 11 12.33 40.19 20.66
C VAL A 11 12.91 38.82 20.37
N SER A 12 12.21 37.76 20.78
CA SER A 12 12.55 36.42 20.31
C SER A 12 12.42 36.46 18.79
N ALA A 13 13.50 36.11 18.10
CA ALA A 13 13.44 35.84 16.67
C ALA A 13 12.59 34.58 16.49
N ALA A 14 11.26 34.75 16.40
CA ALA A 14 10.43 33.77 15.75
C ALA A 14 11.02 33.61 14.35
N CYS A 15 11.57 32.44 14.06
CA CYS A 15 11.99 32.08 12.72
C CYS A 15 10.75 32.19 11.85
N VAL A 16 10.63 33.29 11.09
CA VAL A 16 9.56 33.47 10.12
C VAL A 16 9.92 32.52 8.98
N TYR A 17 9.49 31.27 9.08
CA TYR A 17 9.43 30.39 7.92
C TYR A 17 8.67 31.14 6.83
N SER A 18 9.21 31.18 5.61
CA SER A 18 8.49 31.70 4.45
C SER A 18 7.11 31.03 4.44
N GLN A 19 6.05 31.84 4.58
CA GLN A 19 4.69 31.31 4.55
C GLN A 19 4.42 30.82 3.13
N LEU A 20 3.88 29.61 3.01
CA LEU A 20 3.28 29.18 1.76
C LEU A 20 2.14 30.13 1.41
N PRO A 21 1.88 30.41 0.13
CA PRO A 21 0.68 31.14 -0.27
C PRO A 21 -0.57 30.41 0.24
N GLY A 22 -1.57 31.15 0.70
CA GLY A 22 -2.84 30.62 1.20
C GLY A 22 -3.06 30.84 2.70
N GLU A 23 -4.18 30.31 3.21
CA GLU A 23 -4.54 30.30 4.63
C GLU A 23 -4.85 28.88 5.16
N GLY A 24 -4.76 27.87 4.30
CA GLY A 24 -5.06 26.48 4.64
C GLY A 24 -6.56 26.15 4.69
N THR A 25 -7.43 27.04 4.19
CA THR A 25 -8.86 26.78 4.04
C THR A 25 -9.15 26.18 2.66
N PRO A 26 -10.30 25.51 2.45
CA PRO A 26 -10.67 25.04 1.11
C PRO A 26 -10.73 26.14 0.05
N GLU A 27 -11.10 27.37 0.43
CA GLU A 27 -11.19 28.54 -0.45
C GLU A 27 -9.84 29.25 -0.67
N SER A 28 -8.91 29.06 0.26
CA SER A 28 -7.56 29.63 0.23
C SER A 28 -6.55 28.57 0.69
N PRO A 29 -6.31 27.51 -0.11
CA PRO A 29 -5.44 26.41 0.28
C PRO A 29 -3.97 26.85 0.32
N TRP A 30 -3.16 26.14 1.10
CA TRP A 30 -1.72 26.23 0.98
C TRP A 30 -1.28 25.79 -0.42
N VAL A 31 -0.43 26.56 -1.09
CA VAL A 31 0.02 26.27 -2.46
C VAL A 31 1.47 25.78 -2.45
N ILE A 32 1.71 24.62 -3.06
CA ILE A 32 3.04 24.06 -3.32
C ILE A 32 3.27 24.08 -4.84
N ASP A 33 4.18 24.93 -5.33
CA ASP A 33 4.51 25.06 -6.76
C ASP A 33 5.90 24.50 -7.08
N THR A 34 6.79 24.48 -6.08
CA THR A 34 8.19 24.05 -6.25
C THR A 34 8.63 23.07 -5.18
N ALA A 35 9.76 22.40 -5.43
CA ALA A 35 10.41 21.55 -4.43
C ALA A 35 10.79 22.31 -3.15
N SER A 36 11.09 23.61 -3.26
CA SER A 36 11.36 24.49 -2.10
C SER A 36 10.10 24.78 -1.27
N ASP A 37 8.95 24.91 -1.93
CA ASP A 37 7.66 25.03 -1.24
C ASP A 37 7.33 23.73 -0.51
N PHE A 38 7.58 22.58 -1.15
CA PHE A 38 7.40 21.28 -0.51
C PHE A 38 8.33 21.13 0.71
N ASP A 39 9.59 21.56 0.60
CA ASP A 39 10.55 21.55 1.71
C ASP A 39 10.09 22.45 2.88
N THR A 40 9.45 23.57 2.57
CA THR A 40 8.79 24.44 3.56
C THR A 40 7.61 23.74 4.22
N TYR A 41 6.74 23.12 3.42
CA TYR A 41 5.55 22.38 3.85
C TYR A 41 5.89 21.25 4.83
N ARG A 42 6.85 20.39 4.47
CA ARG A 42 7.23 19.22 5.26
C ARG A 42 7.89 19.56 6.60
N ARG A 43 8.44 20.76 6.77
CA ARG A 43 9.15 21.17 7.99
C ARG A 43 8.24 21.74 9.06
N ASN A 44 6.99 22.02 8.72
CA ASN A 44 6.02 22.63 9.63
C ASN A 44 4.73 21.82 9.65
N ALA A 45 4.54 21.05 10.72
CA ALA A 45 3.34 20.25 10.93
C ALA A 45 2.03 21.07 11.00
N GLY A 46 2.12 22.39 11.22
CA GLY A 46 0.98 23.30 11.18
C GLY A 46 0.26 23.35 9.82
N PHE A 47 0.92 22.96 8.73
CA PHE A 47 0.29 22.88 7.42
C PHE A 47 -0.52 21.58 7.21
N TRP A 48 -0.24 20.52 7.97
CA TRP A 48 -0.80 19.18 7.75
C TRP A 48 -2.25 19.01 8.21
N THR A 49 -2.84 20.05 8.80
CA THR A 49 -4.26 20.08 9.22
C THR A 49 -5.15 20.87 8.26
N GLY A 50 -4.55 21.64 7.34
CA GLY A 50 -5.27 22.50 6.40
C GLY A 50 -5.46 21.87 5.01
N SER A 51 -6.15 22.61 4.14
CA SER A 51 -6.25 22.32 2.72
C SER A 51 -4.97 22.75 2.00
N THR A 52 -4.39 21.86 1.19
CA THR A 52 -3.15 22.06 0.44
C THR A 52 -3.35 21.59 -0.99
N VAL A 53 -2.85 22.37 -1.96
CA VAL A 53 -2.89 22.03 -3.39
C VAL A 53 -1.49 22.08 -4.01
N LEU A 54 -1.24 21.22 -4.99
CA LEU A 54 -0.11 21.41 -5.91
C LEU A 54 -0.50 22.39 -7.03
N ALA A 55 0.44 23.26 -7.40
CA ALA A 55 0.33 24.18 -8.54
C ALA A 55 1.24 23.81 -9.72
N GLY A 56 2.12 22.82 -9.54
CA GLY A 56 3.03 22.29 -10.53
C GLY A 56 3.55 20.90 -10.14
N ASP A 57 4.25 20.26 -11.08
CA ASP A 57 4.97 19.01 -10.81
C ASP A 57 6.15 19.28 -9.87
N ILE A 58 6.31 18.43 -8.85
CA ILE A 58 7.31 18.60 -7.80
C ILE A 58 8.38 17.52 -7.93
N ASP A 59 9.62 17.92 -8.24
CA ASP A 59 10.79 17.02 -8.20
C ASP A 59 11.54 17.17 -6.88
N LEU A 60 11.53 16.11 -6.07
CA LEU A 60 12.18 16.06 -4.76
C LEU A 60 13.64 15.57 -4.83
N SER A 61 14.21 15.35 -6.02
CA SER A 61 15.57 14.83 -6.20
C SER A 61 16.64 15.61 -5.42
N ALA A 62 16.50 16.94 -5.33
CA ALA A 62 17.42 17.81 -4.59
C ALA A 62 17.34 17.66 -3.05
N TYR A 63 16.26 17.06 -2.53
CA TYR A 63 16.02 16.84 -1.10
C TYR A 63 16.11 15.36 -0.69
N SER A 64 16.15 14.46 -1.66
CA SER A 64 16.26 13.02 -1.48
C SER A 64 17.73 12.55 -1.39
N PRO A 65 17.99 11.38 -0.76
CA PRO A 65 17.03 10.54 -0.06
C PRO A 65 16.64 11.13 1.31
N TYR A 66 15.37 10.98 1.69
CA TYR A 66 14.91 11.25 3.06
C TYR A 66 15.22 10.07 3.97
N SER A 67 15.48 10.33 5.25
CA SER A 67 15.69 9.26 6.25
C SER A 67 14.39 8.69 6.85
N ARG A 68 13.25 9.27 6.48
CA ARG A 68 11.89 8.93 6.94
C ARG A 68 10.87 9.61 6.02
N SER A 69 9.58 9.29 6.16
CA SER A 69 8.50 9.97 5.42
C SER A 69 8.61 11.50 5.56
N PRO A 70 8.57 12.29 4.46
CA PRO A 70 8.72 13.73 4.55
C PRO A 70 7.53 14.40 5.26
N ILE A 71 6.30 13.94 5.03
CA ILE A 71 5.10 14.44 5.70
C ILE A 71 4.71 13.45 6.80
N SER A 72 4.32 13.96 7.98
CA SER A 72 3.89 13.11 9.11
C SER A 72 4.88 11.96 9.40
N PRO A 73 6.20 12.21 9.49
CA PRO A 73 7.16 11.17 9.82
C PRO A 73 6.83 10.53 11.16
N ASP A 74 7.10 9.24 11.27
CA ASP A 74 7.26 8.68 12.59
C ASP A 74 8.53 9.26 13.24
N THR A 75 8.41 9.62 14.51
CA THR A 75 9.51 10.17 15.31
C THR A 75 9.95 9.20 16.39
N ASP A 76 9.46 7.97 16.33
CA ASP A 76 9.65 6.97 17.37
C ASP A 76 11.12 6.68 17.68
N THR A 77 11.35 6.33 18.94
CA THR A 77 12.59 5.76 19.45
C THR A 77 12.36 4.44 20.21
N LEU A 78 11.11 3.95 20.30
CA LEU A 78 10.59 2.81 21.06
C LEU A 78 9.47 2.07 20.29
N LEU A 79 9.77 0.88 19.77
CA LEU A 79 8.86 0.04 18.96
C LEU A 79 7.37 0.03 19.36
N GLY A 80 6.49 0.21 18.37
CA GLY A 80 5.11 -0.26 18.36
C GLY A 80 4.02 0.81 18.25
N ASN A 81 4.34 2.11 18.24
CA ASN A 81 3.32 3.17 18.14
C ASN A 81 3.85 4.44 17.46
N PHE A 82 3.10 4.92 16.46
CA PHE A 82 3.36 6.21 15.81
C PHE A 82 3.46 7.39 16.81
N GLN A 83 4.60 8.08 16.84
CA GLN A 83 4.85 9.22 17.74
C GLN A 83 4.83 10.60 17.05
N GLY A 84 4.70 10.64 15.73
CA GLY A 84 4.63 11.87 14.96
C GLY A 84 3.32 12.65 15.10
N THR A 85 3.18 13.75 14.35
CA THR A 85 1.90 14.44 14.14
C THR A 85 1.21 13.83 12.91
N PRO A 86 0.06 13.14 13.05
CA PRO A 86 -0.65 12.56 11.91
C PRO A 86 -1.10 13.64 10.92
N PHE A 87 -1.04 13.34 9.64
CA PHE A 87 -1.62 14.18 8.59
C PHE A 87 -3.14 14.12 8.64
N SER A 88 -3.81 15.26 8.86
CA SER A 88 -5.27 15.33 9.07
C SER A 88 -6.02 16.29 8.15
N GLY A 89 -5.28 17.00 7.29
CA GLY A 89 -5.79 17.94 6.30
C GLY A 89 -6.05 17.30 4.94
N THR A 90 -6.05 18.12 3.89
CA THR A 90 -6.21 17.67 2.50
C THR A 90 -4.97 17.99 1.68
N LEU A 91 -4.45 17.01 0.95
CA LEU A 91 -3.44 17.18 -0.08
C LEU A 91 -4.07 16.82 -1.43
N ASP A 92 -4.38 17.85 -2.22
CA ASP A 92 -4.92 17.73 -3.57
C ASP A 92 -3.82 17.97 -4.60
N GLY A 93 -3.42 16.92 -5.30
CA GLY A 93 -2.43 17.02 -6.36
C GLY A 93 -2.90 17.79 -7.59
N GLN A 94 -4.21 18.03 -7.75
CA GLN A 94 -4.81 18.66 -8.94
C GLN A 94 -4.39 18.02 -10.28
N GLY A 95 -3.95 16.76 -10.26
CA GLY A 95 -3.42 16.04 -11.41
C GLY A 95 -1.90 16.11 -11.60
N PHE A 96 -1.19 16.91 -10.80
CA PHE A 96 0.28 16.98 -10.81
C PHE A 96 0.93 15.76 -10.15
N CYS A 97 2.24 15.65 -10.35
CA CYS A 97 3.04 14.56 -9.80
C CYS A 97 4.08 15.03 -8.78
N ILE A 98 4.44 14.11 -7.88
CA ILE A 98 5.63 14.18 -7.03
C ILE A 98 6.59 13.10 -7.52
N THR A 99 7.76 13.53 -7.99
CA THR A 99 8.85 12.68 -8.49
C THR A 99 10.11 12.87 -7.64
N GLY A 100 11.13 12.04 -7.88
CA GLY A 100 12.40 12.14 -7.16
C GLY A 100 12.29 11.85 -5.65
N LEU A 101 11.17 11.32 -5.16
CA LEU A 101 11.00 10.91 -3.78
C LEU A 101 11.74 9.59 -3.56
N SER A 102 12.89 9.66 -2.88
CA SER A 102 13.61 8.49 -2.40
C SER A 102 13.66 8.52 -0.88
N ILE A 103 13.40 7.38 -0.25
CA ILE A 103 13.51 7.23 1.21
C ILE A 103 14.54 6.12 1.50
N ASN A 104 15.62 6.50 2.15
CA ASN A 104 16.64 5.59 2.66
C ASN A 104 16.62 5.66 4.19
N PRO A 105 15.80 4.85 4.87
CA PRO A 105 15.66 4.90 6.31
C PRO A 105 17.00 4.59 7.00
N TYR A 106 17.44 5.48 7.88
CA TYR A 106 18.70 5.30 8.62
C TYR A 106 18.50 4.40 9.84
N THR A 107 19.18 3.26 9.87
CA THR A 107 19.13 2.23 10.92
C THR A 107 20.30 2.37 11.91
N ALA A 108 20.45 3.52 12.59
CA ALA A 108 21.34 3.53 13.75
C ALA A 108 20.74 2.68 14.88
N SER A 109 21.19 1.43 14.97
CA SER A 109 20.99 0.48 16.08
C SER A 109 19.53 0.32 16.53
N GLY A 110 18.83 -0.65 15.92
CA GLY A 110 17.60 -1.26 16.47
C GLY A 110 16.42 -0.29 16.68
N LYS A 111 16.28 0.71 15.81
CA LYS A 111 15.14 1.63 15.81
C LYS A 111 14.48 1.60 14.45
N ASP A 112 13.23 1.15 14.46
CA ASP A 112 12.47 0.79 13.28
C ASP A 112 11.57 1.96 12.88
N HIS A 113 11.65 2.42 11.63
CA HIS A 113 10.79 3.49 11.15
C HIS A 113 9.49 2.88 10.60
N GLU A 114 8.47 2.75 11.44
CA GLU A 114 7.31 1.89 11.17
C GLU A 114 6.43 2.31 9.99
N TYR A 115 6.49 3.56 9.50
CA TYR A 115 5.59 4.05 8.44
C TYR A 115 6.30 4.92 7.39
N LEU A 116 6.56 4.34 6.22
CA LEU A 116 7.27 4.96 5.10
C LEU A 116 6.36 5.23 3.90
N GLY A 117 6.49 6.42 3.34
CA GLY A 117 5.80 6.88 2.14
C GLY A 117 5.97 8.38 1.97
N LEU A 118 5.26 8.99 1.02
CA LEU A 118 5.13 10.45 0.99
C LEU A 118 4.62 10.97 2.34
N ILE A 119 3.65 10.26 2.92
CA ILE A 119 3.06 10.54 4.23
C ILE A 119 3.30 9.35 5.17
N GLY A 120 3.82 9.56 6.38
CA GLY A 120 3.96 8.45 7.33
C GLY A 120 2.58 7.93 7.77
N LYS A 121 1.74 8.80 8.33
CA LYS A 121 0.40 8.44 8.80
C LYS A 121 -0.66 9.45 8.38
N ILE A 122 -1.70 8.97 7.69
CA ILE A 122 -2.91 9.73 7.41
C ILE A 122 -3.93 9.42 8.52
N SER A 123 -4.47 10.45 9.17
CA SER A 123 -5.55 10.32 10.17
C SER A 123 -6.90 10.06 9.49
N SER A 124 -7.94 9.75 10.28
CA SER A 124 -9.28 9.49 9.75
C SER A 124 -9.95 10.67 9.05
N SER A 125 -9.49 11.90 9.28
CA SER A 125 -9.95 13.10 8.54
C SER A 125 -9.07 13.45 7.34
N GLY A 126 -7.89 12.83 7.24
CA GLY A 126 -6.91 13.14 6.21
C GLY A 126 -7.38 12.68 4.82
N VAL A 127 -7.12 13.50 3.81
CA VAL A 127 -7.48 13.22 2.41
C VAL A 127 -6.26 13.45 1.51
N VAL A 128 -5.92 12.44 0.72
CA VAL A 128 -4.94 12.55 -0.37
C VAL A 128 -5.66 12.24 -1.68
N LYS A 129 -5.61 13.17 -2.64
CA LYS A 129 -6.34 12.98 -3.89
C LYS A 129 -5.68 13.59 -5.11
N ASN A 130 -6.06 13.09 -6.29
CA ASN A 130 -5.68 13.61 -7.61
C ASN A 130 -4.16 13.76 -7.77
N LEU A 131 -3.38 12.80 -7.29
CA LEU A 131 -1.94 12.92 -7.16
C LEU A 131 -1.22 11.70 -7.75
N SER A 132 -0.17 11.96 -8.53
CA SER A 132 0.76 10.91 -8.94
C SER A 132 2.02 10.93 -8.07
N ILE A 133 2.46 9.78 -7.57
CA ILE A 133 3.58 9.67 -6.62
C ILE A 133 4.56 8.61 -7.12
N PHE A 134 5.83 8.98 -7.25
CA PHE A 134 6.91 8.08 -7.63
C PHE A 134 7.86 7.91 -6.44
N LEU A 135 7.77 6.76 -5.78
CA LEU A 135 8.54 6.41 -4.60
C LEU A 135 9.63 5.39 -4.96
N ASP A 136 10.86 5.68 -4.52
CA ASP A 136 11.98 4.74 -4.49
C ASP A 136 12.41 4.47 -3.04
N ILE A 137 12.49 3.19 -2.67
CA ILE A 137 12.97 2.74 -1.36
C ILE A 137 13.95 1.59 -1.56
N ASN A 138 15.19 1.81 -1.19
CA ASN A 138 16.26 0.83 -1.26
C ASN A 138 17.25 1.02 -0.08
N PRO A 139 16.87 0.62 1.14
CA PRO A 139 17.76 0.68 2.29
C PRO A 139 19.01 -0.18 2.05
N ALA A 140 20.16 0.33 2.52
CA ALA A 140 21.44 -0.38 2.41
C ALA A 140 21.60 -1.53 3.43
N GLU A 141 20.72 -1.58 4.44
CA GLU A 141 20.75 -2.53 5.55
C GLU A 141 19.37 -3.14 5.81
N ASP A 142 19.34 -4.20 6.60
CA ASP A 142 18.11 -4.88 7.01
C ASP A 142 17.19 -3.96 7.80
N CYS A 143 15.89 -4.19 7.63
CA CYS A 143 14.83 -3.33 8.11
C CYS A 143 13.89 -4.15 9.00
N GLU A 144 14.01 -4.03 10.32
CA GLU A 144 13.07 -4.61 11.29
C GLU A 144 11.75 -3.80 11.29
N SER A 145 10.60 -4.43 11.01
CA SER A 145 9.22 -3.86 11.09
C SER A 145 8.91 -2.52 10.40
N PHE A 146 8.46 -2.56 9.13
CA PHE A 146 8.06 -1.38 8.36
C PHE A 146 6.69 -1.56 7.69
N CYS A 147 5.89 -0.50 7.66
CA CYS A 147 4.74 -0.36 6.77
C CYS A 147 5.10 0.63 5.67
N VAL A 148 5.10 0.19 4.42
CA VAL A 148 5.61 0.97 3.29
C VAL A 148 4.55 1.12 2.21
N GLY A 149 4.32 2.34 1.73
CA GLY A 149 3.62 2.58 0.46
C GLY A 149 3.84 3.99 -0.08
N ALA A 150 3.66 4.17 -1.39
CA ALA A 150 3.98 5.44 -2.05
C ALA A 150 3.19 6.62 -1.48
N ALA A 151 1.88 6.45 -1.31
CA ALA A 151 1.03 7.49 -0.74
C ALA A 151 1.20 7.58 0.78
N ALA A 152 1.17 6.44 1.47
CA ALA A 152 1.35 6.43 2.92
C ALA A 152 1.98 5.15 3.48
N GLY A 153 2.63 5.25 4.63
CA GLY A 153 2.95 4.07 5.43
C GLY A 153 1.69 3.47 6.08
N LYS A 154 0.88 4.33 6.71
CA LYS A 154 -0.42 3.96 7.28
C LYS A 154 -1.52 4.94 6.90
N ASN A 155 -2.66 4.40 6.46
CA ASN A 155 -3.85 5.17 6.08
C ASN A 155 -5.03 4.86 7.01
N LEU A 156 -5.59 5.87 7.69
CA LEU A 156 -6.92 5.80 8.33
C LEU A 156 -7.96 6.66 7.61
N GLY A 157 -7.52 7.50 6.65
CA GLY A 157 -8.35 8.50 5.97
C GLY A 157 -8.78 8.05 4.57
N LEU A 158 -8.80 8.99 3.63
CA LEU A 158 -9.17 8.72 2.23
C LEU A 158 -7.98 8.95 1.30
N ILE A 159 -7.61 7.93 0.55
CA ILE A 159 -6.74 8.04 -0.63
C ILE A 159 -7.63 7.83 -1.86
N THR A 160 -7.72 8.82 -2.75
CA THR A 160 -8.62 8.73 -3.91
C THR A 160 -8.08 9.34 -5.18
N ASN A 161 -8.28 8.68 -6.32
CA ASN A 161 -7.79 9.16 -7.62
C ASN A 161 -6.25 9.42 -7.61
N CYS A 162 -5.49 8.49 -7.02
CA CYS A 162 -4.04 8.57 -6.95
C CYS A 162 -3.38 7.50 -7.84
N THR A 163 -2.26 7.86 -8.46
CA THR A 163 -1.42 6.92 -9.23
C THR A 163 -0.08 6.77 -8.53
N CYS A 164 0.20 5.58 -8.02
CA CYS A 164 1.41 5.29 -7.26
C CYS A 164 2.36 4.44 -8.10
N HIS A 165 3.60 4.89 -8.24
CA HIS A 165 4.69 4.09 -8.77
C HIS A 165 5.67 3.82 -7.62
N ALA A 166 5.87 2.55 -7.27
CA ALA A 166 6.66 2.15 -6.12
C ALA A 166 7.75 1.17 -6.56
N GLU A 167 9.00 1.59 -6.41
CA GLU A 167 10.19 0.76 -6.55
C GLU A 167 10.73 0.49 -5.13
N ILE A 168 10.49 -0.71 -4.61
CA ILE A 168 10.79 -1.06 -3.22
C ILE A 168 11.68 -2.30 -3.20
N THR A 169 12.88 -2.18 -2.67
CA THR A 169 13.80 -3.29 -2.43
C THR A 169 14.16 -3.38 -0.96
N LEU A 170 13.68 -4.41 -0.27
CA LEU A 170 14.01 -4.71 1.13
C LEU A 170 14.74 -6.06 1.21
N LEU A 171 15.91 -6.10 1.84
CA LEU A 171 16.79 -7.28 1.86
C LEU A 171 16.36 -8.33 2.89
N ALA A 172 15.96 -7.89 4.08
CA ALA A 172 15.31 -8.71 5.10
C ALA A 172 14.41 -7.84 5.98
N GLY A 173 13.25 -8.36 6.41
CA GLY A 173 12.45 -7.71 7.44
C GLY A 173 11.49 -8.65 8.16
N ALA A 174 11.29 -8.44 9.46
CA ALA A 174 10.30 -9.19 10.23
C ALA A 174 9.02 -8.36 10.37
N ASN A 175 7.86 -8.92 9.99
CA ASN A 175 6.54 -8.30 10.11
C ASN A 175 6.34 -7.03 9.26
N VAL A 176 6.85 -7.02 8.02
CA VAL A 176 6.72 -5.87 7.13
C VAL A 176 5.35 -5.89 6.42
N CYS A 177 4.71 -4.73 6.31
CA CYS A 177 3.52 -4.52 5.47
C CYS A 177 3.90 -3.64 4.26
N ILE A 178 3.97 -4.20 3.06
CA ILE A 178 4.36 -3.46 1.86
C ILE A 178 3.16 -3.38 0.92
N GLY A 179 2.78 -2.17 0.53
CA GLY A 179 1.85 -1.91 -0.54
C GLY A 179 2.40 -0.89 -1.53
N GLY A 180 1.98 -0.94 -2.79
CA GLY A 180 2.32 0.12 -3.74
C GLY A 180 1.64 1.45 -3.42
N ILE A 181 0.47 1.44 -2.75
CA ILE A 181 -0.25 2.66 -2.33
C ILE A 181 -0.03 2.91 -0.84
N THR A 182 -0.35 1.95 0.01
CA THR A 182 -0.16 2.05 1.47
C THR A 182 0.42 0.77 2.07
N GLY A 183 1.21 0.87 3.12
CA GLY A 183 1.64 -0.33 3.85
C GLY A 183 0.48 -0.97 4.61
N TYR A 184 -0.09 -0.18 5.53
CA TYR A 184 -1.24 -0.54 6.36
C TYR A 184 -2.45 0.33 5.99
N ASN A 185 -3.58 -0.28 5.68
CA ASN A 185 -4.84 0.41 5.42
C ASN A 185 -5.90 0.11 6.50
N GLU A 186 -6.42 1.15 7.14
CA GLU A 186 -7.65 1.17 7.95
C GLU A 186 -8.69 2.16 7.41
N GLY A 187 -8.30 2.99 6.44
CA GLY A 187 -9.15 3.96 5.77
C GLY A 187 -9.65 3.47 4.41
N ASN A 188 -10.17 4.38 3.61
CA ASN A 188 -10.68 4.07 2.28
C ASN A 188 -9.63 4.34 1.19
N ILE A 189 -9.52 3.42 0.24
CA ILE A 189 -8.74 3.61 -0.98
C ILE A 189 -9.68 3.46 -2.18
N GLN A 190 -9.79 4.51 -2.99
CA GLN A 190 -10.75 4.56 -4.09
C GLN A 190 -10.10 5.00 -5.39
N ARG A 191 -10.47 4.40 -6.52
CA ARG A 191 -10.08 4.86 -7.86
C ARG A 191 -8.57 5.08 -8.00
N SER A 192 -7.76 4.26 -7.35
CA SER A 192 -6.33 4.46 -7.25
C SER A 192 -5.58 3.28 -7.83
N THR A 193 -4.42 3.56 -8.41
CA THR A 193 -3.64 2.56 -9.13
C THR A 193 -2.22 2.48 -8.58
N SER A 194 -1.64 1.29 -8.65
CA SER A 194 -0.22 1.08 -8.35
C SER A 194 0.51 0.32 -9.44
N SER A 195 1.79 0.64 -9.60
CA SER A 195 2.72 0.00 -10.52
C SER A 195 4.14 0.04 -9.94
N GLY A 196 5.07 -0.67 -10.58
CA GLY A 196 6.47 -0.72 -10.18
C GLY A 196 6.89 -2.13 -9.80
N PHE A 197 7.87 -2.22 -8.92
CA PHE A 197 8.50 -3.47 -8.55
C PHE A 197 8.73 -3.53 -7.04
N ILE A 198 8.34 -4.65 -6.43
CA ILE A 198 8.57 -4.92 -5.02
C ILE A 198 9.43 -6.17 -4.90
N LYS A 199 10.65 -5.97 -4.40
CA LYS A 199 11.53 -7.04 -3.95
C LYS A 199 11.61 -7.03 -2.43
N CYS A 200 11.30 -8.15 -1.81
CA CYS A 200 11.37 -8.30 -0.36
C CYS A 200 11.94 -9.67 -0.02
N GLY A 201 13.03 -9.71 0.74
CA GLY A 201 13.54 -10.95 1.35
C GLY A 201 13.06 -11.11 2.80
N GLY A 202 12.97 -12.36 3.27
CA GLY A 202 12.96 -12.74 4.70
C GLY A 202 11.73 -12.30 5.52
N GLY A 203 11.18 -13.18 6.37
CA GLY A 203 10.27 -12.85 7.49
C GLY A 203 8.76 -12.78 7.18
N SER A 204 7.93 -12.77 8.25
CA SER A 204 6.45 -12.85 8.24
C SER A 204 5.74 -11.65 7.58
N ASN A 205 5.98 -11.44 6.29
CA ASN A 205 5.59 -10.22 5.59
C ASN A 205 4.20 -10.31 4.98
N ARG A 206 3.57 -9.14 4.85
CA ARG A 206 2.29 -8.91 4.17
C ARG A 206 2.54 -7.98 3.00
N ILE A 207 2.46 -8.51 1.79
CA ILE A 207 2.88 -7.82 0.57
C ILE A 207 1.70 -7.77 -0.39
N GLY A 208 1.33 -6.56 -0.78
CA GLY A 208 0.27 -6.31 -1.74
C GLY A 208 0.70 -5.33 -2.81
N GLY A 209 0.07 -5.38 -3.98
CA GLY A 209 0.28 -4.36 -5.01
C GLY A 209 -0.26 -3.00 -4.61
N ALA A 210 -1.38 -2.95 -3.90
CA ALA A 210 -1.98 -1.72 -3.36
C ALA A 210 -1.75 -1.58 -1.86
N ALA A 211 -2.05 -2.62 -1.07
CA ALA A 211 -1.90 -2.59 0.38
C ALA A 211 -1.26 -3.88 0.92
N GLY A 212 -0.28 -3.75 1.81
CA GLY A 212 0.28 -4.93 2.50
C GLY A 212 -0.76 -5.56 3.41
N PHE A 213 -1.33 -4.75 4.31
CA PHE A 213 -2.41 -5.15 5.19
C PHE A 213 -3.62 -4.21 5.02
N ASN A 214 -4.79 -4.80 4.78
CA ASN A 214 -6.06 -4.10 4.74
C ASN A 214 -6.94 -4.58 5.91
N SER A 215 -7.24 -3.69 6.84
CA SER A 215 -7.99 -3.98 8.07
C SER A 215 -9.12 -2.97 8.24
N CYS A 216 -10.38 -3.37 8.15
CA CYS A 216 -11.55 -2.49 8.29
C CYS A 216 -11.71 -1.39 7.20
N GLY A 217 -10.72 -1.19 6.32
CA GLY A 217 -10.74 -0.20 5.25
C GLY A 217 -11.26 -0.75 3.92
N ASP A 218 -12.18 -0.02 3.27
CA ASP A 218 -12.71 -0.45 1.96
C ASP A 218 -11.78 -0.07 0.81
N MET A 219 -11.54 -1.02 -0.09
CA MET A 219 -10.81 -0.80 -1.34
C MET A 219 -11.75 -0.94 -2.53
N MET A 220 -11.93 0.15 -3.28
CA MET A 220 -12.91 0.21 -4.37
C MET A 220 -12.31 0.78 -5.65
N LEU A 221 -12.60 0.15 -6.80
CA LEU A 221 -12.15 0.65 -8.11
C LEU A 221 -10.61 0.82 -8.19
N CYS A 222 -9.87 -0.05 -7.52
CA CYS A 222 -8.41 0.02 -7.45
C CYS A 222 -7.75 -1.02 -8.35
N SER A 223 -6.53 -0.75 -8.78
CA SER A 223 -5.79 -1.71 -9.60
C SER A 223 -4.30 -1.74 -9.33
N SER A 224 -3.68 -2.90 -9.51
CA SER A 224 -2.23 -3.02 -9.43
C SER A 224 -1.59 -3.78 -10.59
N LYS A 225 -0.45 -3.26 -11.06
CA LYS A 225 0.49 -3.93 -11.98
C LYS A 225 1.90 -4.03 -11.37
N VAL A 226 1.98 -4.09 -10.05
CA VAL A 226 3.27 -4.26 -9.36
C VAL A 226 3.76 -5.69 -9.55
N ASN A 227 5.01 -5.86 -9.96
CA ASN A 227 5.64 -7.18 -10.02
C ASN A 227 6.40 -7.47 -8.73
N PHE A 228 6.38 -8.72 -8.28
CA PHE A 228 6.96 -9.14 -7.01
C PHE A 228 8.07 -10.17 -7.21
N VAL A 229 9.18 -9.96 -6.49
CA VAL A 229 10.27 -10.95 -6.38
C VAL A 229 10.58 -11.17 -4.91
N LEU A 230 10.22 -12.35 -4.40
CA LEU A 230 10.11 -12.59 -2.97
C LEU A 230 11.09 -13.66 -2.49
N GLY A 231 11.83 -13.34 -1.42
CA GLY A 231 12.73 -14.27 -0.73
C GLY A 231 12.04 -15.07 0.38
N ASP A 232 12.84 -15.80 1.16
CA ASP A 232 12.39 -16.77 2.17
C ASP A 232 11.36 -16.18 3.16
N SER A 233 10.39 -16.99 3.57
CA SER A 233 9.45 -16.73 4.67
C SER A 233 8.39 -15.62 4.49
N SER A 234 8.26 -14.98 3.31
CA SER A 234 7.11 -14.11 3.02
C SER A 234 5.80 -14.87 3.17
N GLN A 235 4.93 -14.44 4.09
CA GLN A 235 3.74 -15.22 4.44
C GLN A 235 2.52 -14.86 3.60
N TYR A 236 2.18 -13.59 3.45
CA TYR A 236 0.90 -13.19 2.82
C TYR A 236 1.16 -12.31 1.60
N ILE A 237 0.92 -12.84 0.41
CA ILE A 237 1.28 -12.22 -0.85
C ILE A 237 0.03 -12.13 -1.72
N GLY A 238 -0.37 -10.91 -2.05
CA GLY A 238 -1.47 -10.63 -2.96
C GLY A 238 -1.04 -9.71 -4.10
N GLY A 239 -1.49 -9.98 -5.32
CA GLY A 239 -1.26 -9.03 -6.41
C GLY A 239 -1.86 -7.65 -6.15
N LEU A 240 -2.90 -7.55 -5.30
CA LEU A 240 -3.48 -6.29 -4.82
C LEU A 240 -3.33 -6.10 -3.30
N VAL A 241 -3.70 -7.10 -2.49
CA VAL A 241 -3.70 -7.00 -1.02
C VAL A 241 -3.03 -8.22 -0.39
N GLY A 242 -1.99 -8.03 0.43
CA GLY A 242 -1.34 -9.17 1.10
C GLY A 242 -2.30 -9.91 2.04
N TYR A 243 -2.84 -9.18 3.02
CA TYR A 243 -3.78 -9.70 4.01
C TYR A 243 -5.02 -8.78 4.07
N ASN A 244 -6.22 -9.34 3.88
CA ASN A 244 -7.50 -8.65 4.02
C ASN A 244 -8.28 -9.17 5.25
N MET A 245 -8.65 -8.26 6.16
CA MET A 245 -9.32 -8.58 7.42
C MET A 245 -10.44 -7.58 7.70
N ASP A 246 -11.64 -8.07 8.02
CA ASP A 246 -12.82 -7.24 8.32
C ASP A 246 -13.07 -6.12 7.30
N ALA A 247 -12.75 -6.36 6.01
CA ALA A 247 -12.72 -5.33 4.98
C ALA A 247 -13.26 -5.80 3.63
N GLU A 248 -13.74 -4.86 2.82
CA GLU A 248 -14.24 -5.12 1.47
C GLU A 248 -13.23 -4.73 0.38
N ILE A 249 -13.02 -5.64 -0.58
CA ILE A 249 -12.33 -5.36 -1.85
C ILE A 249 -13.37 -5.50 -2.98
N ASN A 250 -13.64 -4.40 -3.69
CA ASN A 250 -14.75 -4.34 -4.65
C ASN A 250 -14.39 -3.63 -5.96
N GLN A 251 -14.69 -4.26 -7.09
CA GLN A 251 -14.40 -3.72 -8.43
C GLN A 251 -12.90 -3.44 -8.63
N CYS A 252 -12.04 -4.31 -8.10
CA CYS A 252 -10.59 -4.15 -8.16
C CYS A 252 -9.94 -5.24 -9.00
N TRP A 253 -8.71 -4.99 -9.46
CA TRP A 253 -7.96 -6.01 -10.20
C TRP A 253 -6.45 -5.95 -10.01
N ALA A 254 -5.81 -7.08 -10.24
CA ALA A 254 -4.35 -7.21 -10.19
C ALA A 254 -3.84 -7.96 -11.43
N GLY A 255 -2.71 -7.51 -11.97
CA GLY A 255 -2.11 -8.10 -13.16
C GLY A 255 -0.59 -8.15 -13.16
N GLY A 256 0.06 -7.88 -12.03
CA GLY A 256 1.50 -8.07 -11.89
C GLY A 256 1.84 -9.47 -11.41
N ASP A 257 3.02 -9.94 -11.79
CA ASP A 257 3.44 -11.32 -11.56
C ASP A 257 4.08 -11.49 -10.17
N ILE A 258 3.78 -12.60 -9.51
CA ILE A 258 4.38 -13.00 -8.24
C ILE A 258 5.41 -14.10 -8.54
N THR A 259 6.69 -13.76 -8.37
CA THR A 259 7.81 -14.71 -8.52
C THR A 259 8.45 -14.98 -7.16
N ARG A 260 8.59 -16.26 -6.80
CA ARG A 260 9.28 -16.68 -5.58
C ARG A 260 10.71 -17.11 -5.91
N LEU A 261 11.67 -16.71 -5.07
CA LEU A 261 13.08 -17.06 -5.25
C LEU A 261 13.50 -18.33 -4.48
N SER A 262 12.63 -18.87 -3.63
CA SER A 262 13.00 -19.88 -2.63
C SER A 262 12.21 -21.18 -2.71
N THR A 263 12.85 -22.24 -2.23
CA THR A 263 12.31 -23.60 -2.06
C THR A 263 12.38 -24.09 -0.61
N ALA A 264 12.69 -23.20 0.35
CA ALA A 264 12.80 -23.58 1.75
C ALA A 264 11.41 -23.73 2.39
N ALA A 265 11.17 -24.90 2.99
CA ALA A 265 9.86 -25.45 3.39
C ALA A 265 9.36 -25.00 4.77
N ASP A 266 9.91 -23.94 5.36
CA ASP A 266 9.75 -23.73 6.80
C ASP A 266 8.52 -22.90 7.20
N TYR A 267 7.78 -22.28 6.27
CA TYR A 267 6.56 -21.52 6.60
C TYR A 267 5.47 -21.61 5.52
N PRO A 268 4.18 -21.71 5.90
CA PRO A 268 3.06 -21.60 4.97
C PRO A 268 3.08 -20.23 4.31
N ASP A 269 3.21 -20.20 2.99
CA ASP A 269 2.95 -19.01 2.20
C ASP A 269 1.50 -19.03 1.69
N TYR A 270 0.96 -17.82 1.55
CA TYR A 270 -0.39 -17.55 1.09
C TYR A 270 -0.27 -16.63 -0.10
N ALA A 271 -0.23 -17.21 -1.30
CA ALA A 271 -0.04 -16.49 -2.55
C ALA A 271 -1.36 -16.45 -3.33
N GLY A 272 -1.88 -15.24 -3.55
CA GLY A 272 -3.07 -15.02 -4.36
C GLY A 272 -2.85 -13.96 -5.43
N GLY A 273 -3.36 -14.20 -6.64
CA GLY A 273 -3.26 -13.23 -7.72
C GLY A 273 -3.93 -11.89 -7.39
N LEU A 274 -4.94 -11.86 -6.51
CA LEU A 274 -5.54 -10.64 -5.95
C LEU A 274 -5.18 -10.48 -4.46
N ALA A 275 -5.41 -11.50 -3.64
CA ALA A 275 -5.19 -11.43 -2.20
C ALA A 275 -4.50 -12.67 -1.61
N GLY A 276 -3.50 -12.49 -0.75
CA GLY A 276 -2.85 -13.62 -0.09
C GLY A 276 -3.81 -14.35 0.85
N ARG A 277 -4.37 -13.60 1.80
CA ARG A 277 -5.40 -14.09 2.73
C ARG A 277 -6.61 -13.17 2.80
N ASN A 278 -7.81 -13.75 2.84
CA ASN A 278 -9.08 -13.06 3.08
C ASN A 278 -9.77 -13.69 4.29
N CYS A 279 -10.04 -12.94 5.36
CA CYS A 279 -10.67 -13.54 6.54
C CYS A 279 -11.51 -12.58 7.39
N SER A 280 -12.13 -13.10 8.44
CA SER A 280 -12.80 -12.31 9.49
C SER A 280 -13.90 -11.40 8.94
N ASN A 281 -14.93 -12.00 8.32
CA ASN A 281 -16.06 -11.30 7.70
C ASN A 281 -15.69 -10.39 6.51
N SER A 282 -14.48 -10.53 5.97
CA SER A 282 -14.08 -9.83 4.76
C SER A 282 -14.87 -10.28 3.54
N SER A 283 -14.90 -9.43 2.50
CA SER A 283 -15.46 -9.80 1.20
C SER A 283 -14.61 -9.33 0.03
N ILE A 284 -14.54 -10.18 -0.99
CA ILE A 284 -13.93 -9.86 -2.29
C ILE A 284 -15.02 -10.01 -3.34
N LYS A 285 -15.36 -8.93 -4.05
CA LYS A 285 -16.45 -8.97 -5.04
C LYS A 285 -16.18 -8.18 -6.31
N ASN A 286 -16.67 -8.68 -7.44
CA ASN A 286 -16.50 -8.04 -8.76
C ASN A 286 -15.02 -7.79 -9.11
N CYS A 287 -14.12 -8.68 -8.69
CA CYS A 287 -12.68 -8.50 -8.84
C CYS A 287 -12.08 -9.53 -9.82
N PHE A 288 -10.91 -9.22 -10.36
CA PHE A 288 -10.17 -10.21 -11.15
C PHE A 288 -8.66 -10.15 -10.99
N ALA A 289 -8.01 -11.28 -11.26
CA ALA A 289 -6.55 -11.39 -11.24
C ALA A 289 -6.03 -12.07 -12.51
N SER A 290 -4.99 -11.50 -13.13
CA SER A 290 -4.42 -12.02 -14.37
C SER A 290 -2.92 -12.29 -14.32
N GLY A 291 -2.22 -11.85 -13.27
CA GLY A 291 -0.78 -12.08 -13.11
C GLY A 291 -0.45 -13.53 -12.75
N GLU A 292 0.74 -14.00 -13.13
CA GLU A 292 1.25 -15.31 -12.72
C GLU A 292 1.45 -15.36 -11.20
N VAL A 293 1.12 -16.51 -10.60
CA VAL A 293 1.26 -16.76 -9.17
C VAL A 293 2.19 -17.95 -8.96
N ASP A 294 3.39 -17.68 -8.48
CA ASP A 294 4.32 -18.70 -7.99
C ASP A 294 4.32 -18.71 -6.45
N GLY A 295 3.56 -19.62 -5.87
CA GLY A 295 3.47 -19.85 -4.41
C GLY A 295 4.01 -21.22 -3.99
N ASP A 296 3.85 -21.59 -2.72
CA ASP A 296 4.31 -22.86 -2.14
C ASP A 296 3.16 -23.68 -1.52
N GLU A 297 2.64 -23.33 -0.34
CA GLU A 297 1.64 -24.08 0.42
C GLU A 297 0.17 -23.73 0.13
N TYR A 298 -0.15 -22.45 -0.08
CA TYR A 298 -1.51 -21.99 -0.41
C TYR A 298 -1.47 -21.04 -1.59
N ALA A 299 -1.53 -21.60 -2.80
CA ALA A 299 -1.45 -20.83 -4.04
C ALA A 299 -2.81 -20.83 -4.77
N GLY A 300 -3.39 -19.64 -4.98
CA GLY A 300 -4.64 -19.46 -5.70
C GLY A 300 -4.56 -18.37 -6.76
N GLY A 301 -5.20 -18.59 -7.91
CA GLY A 301 -5.19 -17.59 -8.98
C GLY A 301 -5.87 -16.27 -8.59
N LEU A 302 -6.82 -16.28 -7.65
CA LEU A 302 -7.40 -15.07 -7.05
C LEU A 302 -6.98 -14.91 -5.59
N VAL A 303 -7.16 -15.95 -4.76
CA VAL A 303 -6.89 -15.88 -3.32
C VAL A 303 -6.10 -17.09 -2.84
N GLY A 304 -5.03 -16.88 -2.06
CA GLY A 304 -4.26 -17.98 -1.46
C GLY A 304 -5.12 -18.80 -0.49
N LYS A 305 -5.60 -18.17 0.58
CA LYS A 305 -6.56 -18.75 1.53
C LYS A 305 -7.71 -17.80 1.84
N HIS A 306 -8.93 -18.33 1.93
CA HIS A 306 -10.05 -17.62 2.54
C HIS A 306 -10.71 -18.41 3.67
N GLU A 307 -11.20 -17.70 4.70
CA GLU A 307 -11.70 -18.28 5.96
C GLU A 307 -12.71 -17.33 6.62
N ASN A 308 -13.95 -17.77 6.83
CA ASN A 308 -15.05 -16.95 7.37
C ASN A 308 -15.18 -15.61 6.60
N SER A 309 -15.36 -15.70 5.28
CA SER A 309 -15.25 -14.56 4.34
C SER A 309 -15.77 -14.93 2.95
N GLY A 310 -16.31 -13.95 2.20
CA GLY A 310 -16.95 -14.19 0.90
C GLY A 310 -16.11 -13.85 -0.33
N ILE A 311 -16.28 -14.63 -1.42
CA ILE A 311 -15.73 -14.37 -2.76
C ILE A 311 -16.85 -14.46 -3.81
N ARG A 312 -17.09 -13.36 -4.53
CA ARG A 312 -18.36 -13.17 -5.27
C ARG A 312 -18.12 -12.52 -6.61
N LYS A 313 -18.59 -13.11 -7.71
CA LYS A 313 -18.47 -12.47 -9.05
C LYS A 313 -17.02 -12.14 -9.43
N CYS A 314 -16.10 -13.05 -9.11
CA CYS A 314 -14.68 -12.83 -9.34
C CYS A 314 -14.11 -13.82 -10.36
N TYR A 315 -12.99 -13.49 -11.01
CA TYR A 315 -12.30 -14.48 -11.84
C TYR A 315 -10.78 -14.36 -11.86
N SER A 316 -10.11 -15.48 -12.17
CA SER A 316 -8.66 -15.53 -12.33
C SER A 316 -8.26 -16.16 -13.67
N THR A 317 -7.20 -15.63 -14.28
CA THR A 317 -6.64 -16.16 -15.54
C THR A 317 -5.13 -16.39 -15.48
N GLY A 318 -4.44 -15.94 -14.43
CA GLY A 318 -3.00 -16.13 -14.29
C GLY A 318 -2.61 -17.59 -14.08
N LYS A 319 -1.44 -17.97 -14.58
CA LYS A 319 -0.82 -19.28 -14.30
C LYS A 319 -0.57 -19.42 -12.80
N VAL A 320 -0.84 -20.60 -12.23
CA VAL A 320 -0.65 -20.86 -10.80
C VAL A 320 0.27 -22.06 -10.59
N THR A 321 1.40 -21.84 -9.92
CA THR A 321 2.34 -22.86 -9.47
C THR A 321 2.43 -22.90 -7.93
N GLY A 322 2.67 -24.09 -7.40
CA GLY A 322 2.82 -24.36 -5.96
C GLY A 322 2.97 -25.84 -5.65
N SER A 323 3.28 -26.16 -4.39
CA SER A 323 3.59 -27.50 -3.90
C SER A 323 2.46 -28.15 -3.10
N LEU A 324 1.69 -27.36 -2.35
CA LEU A 324 0.53 -27.80 -1.56
C LEU A 324 -0.67 -26.87 -1.85
N HIS A 325 -1.90 -27.38 -1.65
CA HIS A 325 -3.18 -26.65 -1.82
C HIS A 325 -3.18 -25.60 -2.94
N VAL A 326 -3.00 -26.07 -4.19
CA VAL A 326 -2.94 -25.19 -5.37
C VAL A 326 -4.28 -25.22 -6.10
N GLY A 327 -4.87 -24.05 -6.31
CA GLY A 327 -6.17 -23.91 -6.96
C GLY A 327 -6.21 -22.83 -8.04
N GLY A 328 -7.07 -23.05 -9.04
CA GLY A 328 -7.25 -22.08 -10.13
C GLY A 328 -7.82 -20.74 -9.64
N LEU A 329 -8.79 -20.75 -8.72
CA LEU A 329 -9.35 -19.55 -8.08
C LEU A 329 -8.83 -19.37 -6.65
N ALA A 330 -8.97 -20.40 -5.82
CA ALA A 330 -8.59 -20.38 -4.42
C ALA A 330 -7.69 -21.58 -4.07
N GLY A 331 -6.58 -21.32 -3.39
CA GLY A 331 -5.67 -22.38 -2.92
C GLY A 331 -6.30 -23.22 -1.81
N LYS A 332 -6.86 -22.57 -0.79
CA LYS A 332 -7.66 -23.21 0.25
C LYS A 332 -8.90 -22.41 0.64
N SER A 333 -9.94 -23.16 1.00
CA SER A 333 -11.24 -22.69 1.46
C SER A 333 -11.63 -23.59 2.63
N ASP A 334 -11.76 -23.02 3.83
CA ASP A 334 -12.17 -23.82 4.99
C ASP A 334 -13.68 -24.13 4.87
N SER A 335 -14.02 -25.43 4.99
CA SER A 335 -15.17 -26.09 4.34
C SER A 335 -16.55 -25.85 4.95
N ASP A 336 -16.69 -24.94 5.91
CA ASP A 336 -17.95 -24.71 6.60
C ASP A 336 -18.74 -23.50 6.07
N ASP A 337 -18.23 -22.84 5.01
CA ASP A 337 -18.78 -21.58 4.51
C ASP A 337 -19.03 -21.64 2.98
N PRO A 338 -20.28 -21.66 2.47
CA PRO A 338 -20.59 -21.73 1.03
C PRO A 338 -20.35 -20.39 0.30
N ASP A 339 -19.30 -19.68 0.65
CA ASP A 339 -19.16 -18.24 0.45
C ASP A 339 -18.47 -17.84 -0.87
N VAL A 340 -18.17 -18.83 -1.72
CA VAL A 340 -17.66 -18.64 -3.08
C VAL A 340 -18.76 -18.90 -4.11
N TYR A 341 -19.25 -17.86 -4.76
CA TYR A 341 -20.28 -17.97 -5.79
C TYR A 341 -20.03 -17.06 -7.00
N ASP A 342 -20.59 -17.46 -8.15
CA ASP A 342 -20.43 -16.80 -9.45
C ASP A 342 -18.98 -16.43 -9.76
N SER A 343 -18.05 -17.26 -9.32
CA SER A 343 -16.62 -16.99 -9.41
C SER A 343 -15.93 -18.10 -10.18
N PHE A 344 -14.98 -17.72 -11.03
CA PHE A 344 -14.47 -18.59 -12.09
C PHE A 344 -12.96 -18.55 -12.21
N TRP A 345 -12.35 -19.61 -12.71
CA TRP A 345 -10.94 -19.55 -13.15
C TRP A 345 -10.81 -20.12 -14.55
N ASP A 346 -9.81 -19.64 -15.26
CA ASP A 346 -9.45 -20.16 -16.58
C ASP A 346 -8.69 -21.47 -16.46
N THR A 347 -9.27 -22.60 -16.87
CA THR A 347 -8.63 -23.92 -16.78
C THR A 347 -7.47 -24.13 -17.75
N GLU A 348 -7.36 -23.28 -18.78
CA GLU A 348 -6.35 -23.37 -19.83
C GLU A 348 -5.14 -22.53 -19.45
N THR A 349 -5.33 -21.25 -19.14
CA THR A 349 -4.22 -20.33 -18.83
C THR A 349 -3.69 -20.50 -17.41
N SER A 350 -4.54 -20.86 -16.44
CA SER A 350 -4.06 -21.13 -15.08
C SER A 350 -3.19 -22.38 -14.98
N GLY A 351 -3.36 -23.31 -15.94
CA GLY A 351 -2.81 -24.66 -15.87
C GLY A 351 -3.43 -25.52 -14.78
N ARG A 352 -4.55 -25.12 -14.15
CA ARG A 352 -5.20 -25.81 -13.02
C ARG A 352 -6.55 -26.41 -13.42
N GLN A 353 -6.75 -27.67 -13.04
CA GLN A 353 -8.02 -28.40 -13.26
C GLN A 353 -8.95 -28.34 -12.03
N THR A 354 -8.42 -27.97 -10.86
CA THR A 354 -9.14 -27.94 -9.58
C THR A 354 -8.92 -26.62 -8.86
N SER A 355 -9.80 -26.33 -7.90
CA SER A 355 -9.75 -25.17 -7.02
C SER A 355 -10.56 -25.49 -5.77
N SER A 356 -10.22 -24.92 -4.61
CA SER A 356 -11.02 -25.11 -3.39
C SER A 356 -12.36 -24.36 -3.41
N GLY A 357 -12.58 -23.49 -4.40
CA GLY A 357 -13.85 -22.83 -4.65
C GLY A 357 -13.97 -22.30 -6.08
N GLY A 358 -15.18 -21.89 -6.45
CA GLY A 358 -15.52 -21.38 -7.78
C GLY A 358 -15.80 -22.47 -8.81
N THR A 359 -15.92 -22.09 -10.08
CA THR A 359 -16.15 -23.00 -11.21
C THR A 359 -15.12 -22.78 -12.32
N GLY A 360 -14.44 -23.85 -12.74
CA GLY A 360 -13.50 -23.81 -13.86
C GLY A 360 -14.23 -23.54 -15.18
N LYS A 361 -13.65 -22.68 -16.01
CA LYS A 361 -14.12 -22.32 -17.34
C LYS A 361 -12.94 -22.32 -18.30
N THR A 362 -13.17 -22.69 -19.56
CA THR A 362 -12.19 -22.48 -20.63
C THR A 362 -12.00 -20.99 -20.91
N THR A 363 -10.89 -20.61 -21.56
CA THR A 363 -10.67 -19.23 -22.01
C THR A 363 -11.83 -18.74 -22.86
N SER A 364 -12.32 -19.58 -23.78
CA SER A 364 -13.45 -19.23 -24.65
C SER A 364 -14.74 -18.96 -23.86
N GLN A 365 -15.01 -19.68 -22.78
CA GLN A 365 -16.19 -19.46 -21.94
C GLN A 365 -16.08 -18.17 -21.12
N LEU A 366 -14.90 -17.83 -20.60
CA LEU A 366 -14.67 -16.58 -19.87
C LEU A 366 -14.77 -15.33 -20.76
N GLN A 367 -14.72 -15.48 -22.09
CA GLN A 367 -14.97 -14.39 -23.02
C GLN A 367 -16.47 -14.19 -23.31
N GLN A 368 -17.35 -15.11 -22.87
CA GLN A 368 -18.79 -15.00 -23.07
C GLN A 368 -19.43 -14.21 -21.93
N LYS A 369 -20.17 -13.15 -22.27
CA LYS A 369 -20.94 -12.34 -21.30
C LYS A 369 -21.87 -13.19 -20.44
N SER A 370 -22.51 -14.20 -21.03
CA SER A 370 -23.42 -15.13 -20.33
C SER A 370 -22.77 -15.88 -19.16
N THR A 371 -21.44 -16.00 -19.14
CA THR A 371 -20.71 -16.62 -18.02
C THR A 371 -20.82 -15.79 -16.74
N PHE A 372 -21.07 -14.48 -16.85
CA PHE A 372 -21.11 -13.54 -15.73
C PHE A 372 -22.54 -13.03 -15.41
N GLU A 373 -23.58 -13.59 -16.03
CA GLU A 373 -24.98 -13.16 -15.86
C GLU A 373 -25.74 -13.97 -14.76
N GLY A 374 -25.00 -14.47 -13.75
CA GLY A 374 -25.51 -15.20 -12.57
C GLY A 374 -25.95 -14.33 -11.40
#